data_AF-A0A401T6E7-F1
#
_entry.id   AF-A0A401T6E7-F1
#
_cell.length_a   1.000
_cell.length_b   1.000
_cell.length_c   1.000
_cell.angle_alpha   90.00
_cell.angle_beta   90.00
_cell.angle_gamma   90.00
#
_symmetry.space_group_name_H-M   'P 1'
#
loop_
_entity.id
_entity.type
_entity.pdbx_description
1 polymer ?
#
loop_
_entity_poly.entity_id
_entity_poly.type
_entity_poly.pdbx_seq_one_letter_code
_entity_poly.pdbx_strand_id
1 'polypeptide(L)'
;MWRMGLFHLCKSLYNSFFYLVGHAGGQSFFSRKDSIRSIYTSLHSELRKLATTAQNSATGNPPYLEELLSHLSEQLCFFIQARMEIADFYEKMYSLSTQKSIHSTEVVHALEAILQKYSSRFHHPILSPLESSFQLEVDVLAQLLKAQNEISEWKFLPSLLNLHSAHSKLQSWGQTFEKQRETRKHLFGGQTQKALQPPHLFLWLAKLKTALLAKFTFYFHEALGRQTTPSEMKALTAKTNPDYCGKISSFIRKYDAENVSLIFDNRGSETFQGHGYHHPHSYREAPKGVDQYPAVVSLPTDRPLIHWPNVIMIMTDRAAELNTLDKIVYFYDDKVQSTYFLTRPEPQFTIVVIFVSRKSEKDSHFLSFLNELSSSLKNSKPFASLKPGSKG
;
A
#
# COMPACT_ATOMS: atom_id res chain seq x y z
N MET A 1 15.69 -13.17 38.86
CA MET A 1 14.25 -12.86 38.86
C MET A 1 13.90 -11.66 37.96
N TRP A 2 14.56 -10.51 38.07
CA TRP A 2 14.30 -9.29 37.28
C TRP A 2 14.64 -9.34 35.78
N ARG A 3 15.74 -10.01 35.38
CA ARG A 3 16.03 -10.30 33.97
C ARG A 3 14.89 -11.10 33.30
N MET A 4 14.28 -12.00 34.06
CA MET A 4 13.16 -12.81 33.59
C MET A 4 11.88 -11.98 33.53
N GLY A 5 11.67 -11.05 34.48
CA GLY A 5 10.56 -10.10 34.48
C GLY A 5 10.62 -9.07 33.34
N LEU A 6 11.78 -8.46 33.07
CA LEU A 6 11.97 -7.53 31.95
C LEU A 6 11.97 -8.26 30.60
N PHE A 7 12.53 -9.47 30.53
CA PHE A 7 12.44 -10.32 29.34
C PHE A 7 11.00 -10.81 29.12
N HIS A 8 10.26 -11.17 30.18
CA HIS A 8 8.84 -11.48 30.08
C HIS A 8 8.00 -10.25 29.76
N LEU A 9 8.37 -9.05 30.22
CA LEU A 9 7.71 -7.80 29.86
C LEU A 9 8.01 -7.46 28.40
N CYS A 10 9.26 -7.45 27.95
CA CYS A 10 9.63 -7.26 26.55
C CYS A 10 9.04 -8.35 25.64
N LYS A 11 8.93 -9.60 26.09
CA LYS A 11 8.35 -10.72 25.33
C LYS A 11 6.82 -10.73 25.36
N SER A 12 6.21 -10.35 26.47
CA SER A 12 4.75 -10.15 26.62
C SER A 12 4.31 -8.95 25.81
N LEU A 13 5.05 -7.84 25.91
CA LEU A 13 4.90 -6.67 25.09
C LEU A 13 5.12 -7.02 23.61
N TYR A 14 6.20 -7.72 23.22
CA TYR A 14 6.45 -8.18 21.84
C TYR A 14 5.29 -9.01 21.27
N ASN A 15 4.71 -9.92 22.06
CA ASN A 15 3.54 -10.69 21.65
C ASN A 15 2.22 -9.89 21.67
N SER A 16 2.13 -8.83 22.49
CA SER A 16 0.96 -7.95 22.62
C SER A 16 1.02 -6.73 21.66
N PHE A 17 2.17 -6.46 21.06
CA PHE A 17 2.47 -5.33 20.17
C PHE A 17 1.90 -5.48 18.75
N PHE A 18 1.29 -6.62 18.46
CA PHE A 18 0.48 -6.80 17.27
C PHE A 18 -0.84 -6.07 17.46
N TYR A 19 -0.87 -4.83 16.99
CA TYR A 19 -1.94 -3.82 17.05
C TYR A 19 -3.36 -4.33 16.75
N LEU A 20 -3.50 -5.53 16.21
CA LEU A 20 -4.74 -6.10 15.70
C LEU A 20 -4.84 -7.61 15.98
N VAL A 21 -4.47 -8.07 17.18
CA VAL A 21 -4.94 -9.37 17.68
C VAL A 21 -6.38 -9.20 18.15
N GLY A 22 -7.32 -9.26 17.22
CA GLY A 22 -8.66 -9.71 17.55
C GLY A 22 -8.56 -11.19 17.93
N HIS A 23 -8.52 -11.49 19.23
CA HIS A 23 -8.55 -12.87 19.68
C HIS A 23 -9.92 -13.47 19.32
N ALA A 24 -9.97 -14.18 18.20
CA ALA A 24 -11.11 -15.02 17.84
C ALA A 24 -11.13 -16.25 18.77
N GLY A 25 -11.81 -16.07 19.90
CA GLY A 25 -12.35 -17.16 20.73
C GLY A 25 -11.62 -17.38 22.05
N GLY A 26 -12.28 -16.92 23.12
CA GLY A 26 -12.49 -17.77 24.28
C GLY A 26 -11.45 -17.72 25.40
N GLN A 27 -10.99 -16.52 25.78
CA GLN A 27 -10.94 -16.03 27.16
C GLN A 27 -10.25 -14.66 27.14
N SER A 28 -11.05 -13.64 27.46
CA SER A 28 -10.67 -12.25 27.40
C SER A 28 -9.81 -11.90 28.62
N PHE A 29 -8.51 -11.69 28.44
CA PHE A 29 -7.72 -10.88 29.37
C PHE A 29 -8.14 -9.39 29.30
N PHE A 30 -8.99 -9.03 28.32
CA PHE A 30 -9.56 -7.72 28.02
C PHE A 30 -11.01 -7.57 28.51
N SER A 31 -11.32 -8.07 29.71
CA SER A 31 -12.67 -7.94 30.27
C SER A 31 -12.96 -6.53 30.85
N ARG A 32 -12.03 -5.57 30.76
CA ARG A 32 -12.28 -4.19 31.18
C ARG A 32 -11.64 -3.16 30.23
N LYS A 33 -12.50 -2.51 29.45
CA LYS A 33 -12.60 -1.05 29.19
C LYS A 33 -11.37 -0.15 28.92
N ASP A 34 -10.17 -0.68 28.69
CA ASP A 34 -9.00 0.16 28.35
C ASP A 34 -8.63 0.08 26.86
N SER A 35 -8.59 1.23 26.19
CA SER A 35 -8.10 1.35 24.81
C SER A 35 -6.60 1.06 24.73
N ILE A 36 -6.09 0.55 23.60
CA ILE A 36 -4.65 0.34 23.39
C ILE A 36 -3.84 1.63 23.68
N ARG A 37 -4.41 2.80 23.37
CA ARG A 37 -3.82 4.11 23.69
C ARG A 37 -3.69 4.36 25.20
N SER A 38 -4.68 3.97 26.02
CA SER A 38 -4.59 4.11 27.49
C SER A 38 -3.54 3.18 28.08
N ILE A 39 -3.36 1.98 27.52
CA ILE A 39 -2.29 1.05 27.90
C ILE A 39 -0.92 1.67 27.63
N TYR A 40 -0.68 2.21 26.43
CA TYR A 40 0.60 2.87 26.11
C TYR A 40 0.86 4.11 26.96
N THR A 41 -0.17 4.91 27.21
CA THR A 41 -0.05 6.11 28.03
C THR A 41 0.33 5.75 29.47
N SER A 42 -0.32 4.71 30.03
CA SER A 42 0.00 4.19 31.36
C SER A 42 1.42 3.64 31.44
N LEU A 43 1.81 2.79 30.48
CA LEU A 43 3.15 2.20 30.42
C LEU A 43 4.24 3.28 30.27
N HIS A 44 4.01 4.28 29.44
CA HIS A 44 4.92 5.41 29.27
C HIS A 44 5.06 6.22 30.58
N SER A 45 3.96 6.47 31.30
CA SER A 45 4.00 7.14 32.60
C SER A 45 4.85 6.37 33.62
N GLU A 46 4.66 5.05 33.73
CA GLU A 46 5.43 4.21 34.67
C GLU A 46 6.92 4.14 34.32
N LEU A 47 7.26 3.96 33.04
CA LEU A 47 8.67 3.96 32.61
C LEU A 47 9.35 5.31 32.81
N ARG A 48 8.61 6.41 32.60
CA ARG A 48 9.14 7.76 32.84
C ARG A 48 9.42 8.00 34.32
N LYS A 49 8.55 7.54 35.22
CA LYS A 49 8.79 7.59 36.68
C LYS A 49 10.07 6.82 37.05
N LEU A 50 10.26 5.63 36.48
CA LEU A 50 11.45 4.80 36.72
C LEU A 50 12.74 5.49 36.25
N ALA A 51 12.72 6.11 35.06
CA ALA A 51 13.86 6.87 34.53
C ALA A 51 14.21 8.08 35.43
N THR A 52 13.20 8.82 35.90
CA THR A 52 13.43 10.00 36.76
C THR A 52 13.85 9.63 38.19
N THR A 53 13.37 8.51 38.72
CA THR A 53 13.70 8.08 40.09
C THR A 53 15.18 7.71 40.20
N ALA A 54 15.72 7.03 39.18
CA ALA A 54 17.14 6.67 39.12
C ALA A 54 18.08 7.88 38.93
N GLN A 55 17.60 8.98 38.34
CA GLN A 55 18.38 10.23 38.22
C GLN A 55 18.40 11.02 39.54
N ASN A 56 17.32 10.97 40.33
CA ASN A 56 17.19 11.73 41.58
C ASN A 56 17.87 11.06 42.79
N SER A 57 18.13 9.76 42.73
CA SER A 57 18.90 9.02 43.76
C SER A 57 20.43 9.16 43.62
N ALA A 58 20.90 10.02 42.70
CA ALA A 58 22.32 10.23 42.36
C ALA A 58 23.14 11.02 43.40
N THR A 59 22.83 10.92 44.71
CA THR A 59 23.66 11.47 45.80
C THR A 59 24.82 10.54 46.21
N GLY A 60 25.21 9.61 45.34
CA GLY A 60 26.37 8.71 45.45
C GLY A 60 26.52 7.91 44.16
N ASN A 61 27.67 7.25 43.92
CA ASN A 61 27.90 6.41 42.73
C ASN A 61 26.76 5.38 42.58
N PRO A 62 25.83 5.54 41.62
CA PRO A 62 24.75 4.59 41.48
C PRO A 62 25.34 3.24 41.06
N PRO A 63 24.82 2.11 41.58
CA PRO A 63 25.23 0.81 41.07
C PRO A 63 24.93 0.73 39.57
N TYR A 64 25.88 0.25 38.77
CA TYR A 64 25.80 0.11 37.30
C TYR A 64 24.44 -0.40 36.77
N LEU A 65 23.74 -1.22 37.57
CA LEU A 65 22.41 -1.73 37.25
C LEU A 65 21.31 -0.65 37.20
N GLU A 66 21.35 0.35 38.08
CA GLU A 66 20.36 1.44 38.12
C GLU A 66 20.51 2.38 36.94
N GLU A 67 21.75 2.71 36.56
CA GLU A 67 22.05 3.49 35.36
C GLU A 67 21.57 2.78 34.09
N LEU A 68 21.83 1.47 33.99
CA LEU A 68 21.32 0.64 32.89
C LEU A 68 19.78 0.62 32.86
N LEU A 69 19.11 0.47 34.01
CA LEU A 69 17.65 0.46 34.08
C LEU A 69 17.05 1.81 33.70
N SER A 70 17.67 2.91 34.13
CA SER A 70 17.27 4.27 33.75
C SER A 70 17.36 4.46 32.24
N HIS A 71 18.51 4.09 31.66
CA HIS A 71 18.76 4.19 30.23
C HIS A 71 17.80 3.34 29.39
N LEU A 72 17.56 2.09 29.80
CA LEU A 72 16.59 1.20 29.13
C LEU A 72 15.16 1.75 29.22
N SER A 73 14.78 2.32 30.37
CA SER A 73 13.45 2.89 30.57
C SER A 73 13.21 4.11 29.69
N GLU A 74 14.23 4.96 29.54
CA GLU A 74 14.17 6.11 28.63
C GLU A 74 14.01 5.67 27.16
N GLN A 75 14.80 4.70 26.70
CA GLN A 75 14.67 4.17 25.34
C GLN A 75 13.30 3.52 25.10
N LEU A 76 12.78 2.80 26.09
CA LEU A 76 11.42 2.23 26.01
C LEU A 76 10.34 3.33 25.94
N CYS A 77 10.54 4.48 26.60
CA CYS A 77 9.64 5.63 26.45
C CYS A 77 9.62 6.13 25.00
N PHE A 78 10.78 6.29 24.35
CA PHE A 78 10.84 6.69 22.94
C PHE A 78 10.19 5.67 22.03
N PHE A 79 10.41 4.37 22.29
CA PHE A 79 9.75 3.30 21.54
C PHE A 79 8.22 3.38 21.66
N ILE A 80 7.68 3.56 22.87
CA ILE A 80 6.23 3.67 23.08
C ILE A 80 5.65 4.92 22.38
N GLN A 81 6.36 6.05 22.44
CA GLN A 81 5.95 7.24 21.70
C GLN A 81 5.91 6.99 20.19
N ALA A 82 6.94 6.36 19.64
CA ALA A 82 6.98 5.99 18.22
C ALA A 82 5.80 5.07 17.84
N ARG A 83 5.46 4.09 18.70
CA ARG A 83 4.30 3.21 18.50
C ARG A 83 2.98 3.96 18.53
N MET A 84 2.82 4.97 19.38
CA MET A 84 1.60 5.79 19.42
C MET A 84 1.47 6.64 18.15
N GLU A 85 2.55 7.29 17.70
CA GLU A 85 2.52 8.12 16.48
C GLU A 85 2.25 7.29 15.22
N ILE A 86 2.82 6.08 15.10
CA ILE A 86 2.53 5.17 14.00
C ILE A 86 1.07 4.68 14.03
N ALA A 87 0.47 4.51 15.20
CA ALA A 87 -0.95 4.17 15.29
C ALA A 87 -1.86 5.31 14.86
N ASP A 88 -1.53 6.52 15.27
CA ASP A 88 -2.25 7.72 14.82
C ASP A 88 -2.10 7.89 13.31
N PHE A 89 -0.94 7.56 12.75
CA PHE A 89 -0.72 7.49 11.31
C PHE A 89 -1.63 6.45 10.63
N TYR A 90 -1.75 5.24 11.17
CA TYR A 90 -2.67 4.22 10.66
C TYR A 90 -4.14 4.65 10.73
N GLU A 91 -4.57 5.30 11.81
CA GLU A 91 -5.92 5.86 11.92
C GLU A 91 -6.16 6.97 10.88
N LYS A 92 -5.17 7.84 10.65
CA LYS A 92 -5.20 8.82 9.56
C LYS A 92 -5.36 8.11 8.22
N MET A 93 -4.55 7.10 7.91
CA MET A 93 -4.69 6.32 6.66
C MET A 93 -6.07 5.69 6.52
N TYR A 94 -6.61 5.11 7.59
CA TYR A 94 -7.95 4.53 7.56
C TYR A 94 -9.02 5.59 7.23
N SER A 95 -8.92 6.80 7.80
CA SER A 95 -9.85 7.89 7.48
C SER A 95 -9.80 8.30 5.99
N LEU A 96 -8.61 8.23 5.37
CA LEU A 96 -8.41 8.51 3.94
C LEU A 96 -9.05 7.45 3.04
N SER A 97 -9.47 6.29 3.56
CA SER A 97 -10.09 5.23 2.75
C SER A 97 -11.40 5.63 2.08
N THR A 98 -12.09 6.62 2.65
CA THR A 98 -13.35 7.17 2.10
C THR A 98 -13.14 8.28 1.10
N GLN A 99 -11.91 8.79 0.98
CA GLN A 99 -11.60 9.88 0.07
C GLN A 99 -11.50 9.36 -1.38
N LYS A 100 -11.93 10.21 -2.31
CA LYS A 100 -11.90 9.93 -3.75
C LYS A 100 -10.47 9.91 -4.31
N SER A 101 -9.61 10.75 -3.76
CA SER A 101 -8.18 10.86 -4.08
C SER A 101 -7.37 10.99 -2.80
N ILE A 102 -6.11 10.54 -2.84
CA ILE A 102 -5.16 10.68 -1.72
C ILE A 102 -3.98 11.51 -2.19
N HIS A 103 -3.57 12.47 -1.38
CA HIS A 103 -2.29 13.17 -1.52
C HIS A 103 -1.14 12.26 -1.04
N SER A 104 -0.76 11.31 -1.90
CA SER A 104 0.21 10.25 -1.56
C SER A 104 1.56 10.80 -1.08
N THR A 105 2.02 11.92 -1.64
CA THR A 105 3.26 12.61 -1.24
C THR A 105 3.22 13.06 0.22
N GLU A 106 2.13 13.68 0.66
CA GLU A 106 1.95 14.12 2.05
C GLU A 106 1.91 12.95 3.02
N VAL A 107 1.28 11.84 2.62
CA VAL A 107 1.23 10.61 3.42
C VAL A 107 2.63 10.01 3.58
N VAL A 108 3.43 9.99 2.52
CA VAL A 108 4.84 9.53 2.58
C VAL A 108 5.67 10.44 3.49
N HIS A 109 5.62 11.76 3.29
CA HIS A 109 6.39 12.70 4.10
C HIS A 109 6.02 12.65 5.59
N ALA A 110 4.74 12.47 5.91
CA ALA A 110 4.29 12.31 7.29
C ALA A 110 4.90 11.07 7.95
N LEU A 111 5.02 9.96 7.22
CA LEU A 111 5.66 8.75 7.75
C LEU A 111 7.17 8.92 7.89
N GLU A 112 7.82 9.54 6.90
CA GLU A 112 9.26 9.81 6.94
C GLU A 112 9.65 10.73 8.10
N ALA A 113 8.81 11.72 8.43
CA ALA A 113 9.02 12.57 9.59
C ALA A 113 9.02 11.78 10.91
N ILE A 114 8.11 10.80 11.06
CA ILE A 114 8.08 9.91 12.23
C ILE A 114 9.36 9.05 12.26
N LEU A 115 9.76 8.47 11.13
CA LEU A 115 10.99 7.67 11.02
C LEU A 115 12.23 8.48 11.41
N GLN A 116 12.39 9.68 10.86
CA GLN A 116 13.54 10.54 11.14
C GLN A 116 13.61 10.90 12.63
N LYS A 117 12.47 11.23 13.25
CA LYS A 117 12.36 11.56 14.66
C LYS A 117 12.85 10.45 15.60
N TYR A 118 12.65 9.18 15.23
CA TYR A 118 12.90 8.03 16.10
C TYR A 118 14.10 7.14 15.71
N SER A 119 14.71 7.36 14.54
CA SER A 119 15.78 6.55 13.94
C SER A 119 16.96 6.18 14.85
N SER A 120 17.25 6.99 15.87
CA SER A 120 18.39 6.81 16.79
C SER A 120 18.00 6.90 18.26
N ARG A 121 16.72 6.68 18.59
CA ARG A 121 16.19 6.90 19.96
C ARG A 121 16.06 5.64 20.82
N PHE A 122 16.09 4.45 20.23
CA PHE A 122 16.05 3.17 20.95
C PHE A 122 16.96 2.12 20.26
N HIS A 123 18.23 2.10 20.65
CA HIS A 123 19.29 1.32 19.98
C HIS A 123 20.08 0.40 20.93
N HIS A 124 19.65 0.28 22.19
CA HIS A 124 20.34 -0.59 23.14
C HIS A 124 20.24 -2.06 22.69
N PRO A 125 21.31 -2.88 22.74
CA PRO A 125 21.29 -4.27 22.23
C PRO A 125 20.21 -5.17 22.81
N ILE A 126 19.81 -4.95 24.07
CA ILE A 126 18.70 -5.66 24.72
C ILE A 126 17.35 -5.38 24.03
N LEU A 127 17.20 -4.19 23.44
CA LEU A 127 15.99 -3.74 22.76
C LEU A 127 16.01 -4.02 21.24
N SER A 128 17.11 -4.54 20.70
CA SER A 128 17.24 -4.85 19.26
C SER A 128 16.09 -5.68 18.67
N PRO A 129 15.45 -6.63 19.37
CA PRO A 129 14.27 -7.31 18.83
C PRO A 129 13.06 -6.38 18.61
N LEU A 130 12.85 -5.41 19.51
CA LEU A 130 11.78 -4.42 19.39
C LEU A 130 12.09 -3.43 18.27
N GLU A 131 13.33 -2.94 18.25
CA GLU A 131 13.85 -2.06 17.20
C GLU A 131 13.71 -2.70 15.82
N SER A 132 14.19 -3.93 15.65
CA SER A 132 14.12 -4.66 14.38
C SER A 132 12.69 -4.88 13.92
N SER A 133 11.77 -5.19 14.84
CA SER A 133 10.35 -5.36 14.51
C SER A 133 9.69 -4.06 14.08
N PHE A 134 9.99 -2.96 14.77
CA PHE A 134 9.48 -1.64 14.42
C PHE A 134 10.04 -1.17 13.08
N GLN A 135 11.35 -1.30 12.88
CA GLN A 135 12.00 -0.90 11.64
C GLN A 135 11.45 -1.67 10.45
N LEU A 136 11.24 -2.98 10.59
CA LEU A 136 10.63 -3.80 9.55
C LEU A 136 9.21 -3.32 9.19
N GLU A 137 8.36 -3.10 10.19
CA GLU A 137 6.98 -2.63 9.99
C GLU A 137 6.95 -1.30 9.23
N VAL A 138 7.71 -0.32 9.72
CA VAL A 138 7.67 1.05 9.20
C VAL A 138 8.42 1.17 7.87
N ASP A 139 9.51 0.43 7.67
CA ASP A 139 10.20 0.37 6.38
C ASP A 139 9.32 -0.21 5.29
N VAL A 140 8.67 -1.35 5.55
CA VAL A 140 7.78 -1.97 4.56
C VAL A 140 6.65 -1.00 4.22
N LEU A 141 6.05 -0.36 5.23
CA LEU A 141 5.01 0.64 5.02
C LEU A 141 5.51 1.81 4.15
N ALA A 142 6.68 2.36 4.46
CA ALA A 142 7.27 3.47 3.71
C ALA A 142 7.54 3.09 2.25
N GLN A 143 8.12 1.91 2.02
CA GLN A 143 8.40 1.40 0.67
C GLN A 143 7.10 1.19 -0.12
N LEU A 144 6.05 0.64 0.50
CA LEU A 144 4.75 0.46 -0.16
C LEU A 144 4.06 1.79 -0.49
N LEU A 145 4.12 2.77 0.41
CA LEU A 145 3.55 4.10 0.16
C LEU A 145 4.32 4.88 -0.91
N LYS A 146 5.65 4.78 -0.93
CA LYS A 146 6.49 5.32 -2.00
C LYS A 146 6.16 4.69 -3.34
N ALA A 147 6.10 3.36 -3.39
CA ALA A 147 5.70 2.65 -4.60
C ALA A 147 4.30 3.08 -5.09
N GLN A 148 3.32 3.21 -4.19
CA GLN A 148 1.98 3.67 -4.57
C GLN A 148 2.02 5.08 -5.20
N ASN A 149 2.76 6.00 -4.59
CA ASN A 149 2.95 7.36 -5.12
C ASN A 149 3.65 7.35 -6.49
N GLU A 150 4.71 6.56 -6.63
CA GLU A 150 5.48 6.48 -7.87
C GLU A 150 4.68 5.81 -8.99
N ILE A 151 3.81 4.83 -8.68
CA ILE A 151 2.87 4.25 -9.66
C ILE A 151 1.86 5.32 -10.11
N SER A 152 1.33 6.15 -9.20
CA SER A 152 0.37 7.20 -9.57
C SER A 152 0.99 8.32 -10.41
N GLU A 153 2.31 8.50 -10.33
CA GLU A 153 3.09 9.40 -11.19
C GLU A 153 3.73 8.68 -12.39
N TRP A 154 3.35 7.43 -12.63
CA TRP A 154 3.86 6.57 -13.72
C TRP A 154 5.40 6.43 -13.79
N LYS A 155 6.06 6.36 -12.64
CA LYS A 155 7.53 6.18 -12.51
C LYS A 155 7.91 4.70 -12.40
N PHE A 156 8.29 4.09 -13.53
CA PHE A 156 8.54 2.65 -13.62
C PHE A 156 9.63 2.12 -12.67
N LEU A 157 10.90 2.56 -12.83
CA LEU A 157 12.00 1.98 -12.06
C LEU A 157 11.89 2.26 -10.54
N PRO A 158 11.61 3.50 -10.09
CA PRO A 158 11.46 3.78 -8.66
C PRO A 158 10.40 2.88 -8.01
N SER A 159 9.22 2.77 -8.63
CA SER A 159 8.13 1.95 -8.09
C SER A 159 8.48 0.46 -8.06
N LEU A 160 9.19 -0.04 -9.08
CA LEU A 160 9.68 -1.41 -9.12
C LEU A 160 10.66 -1.70 -7.96
N LEU A 161 11.62 -0.81 -7.72
CA LEU A 161 12.62 -0.97 -6.66
C LEU A 161 11.96 -0.95 -5.27
N ASN A 162 11.05 -0.01 -5.02
CA ASN A 162 10.33 0.07 -3.76
C ASN A 162 9.42 -1.16 -3.55
N LEU A 163 8.71 -1.64 -4.58
CA LEU A 163 7.92 -2.87 -4.52
C LEU A 163 8.78 -4.10 -4.24
N HIS A 164 9.93 -4.21 -4.89
CA HIS A 164 10.85 -5.33 -4.68
C HIS A 164 11.41 -5.32 -3.25
N SER A 165 11.84 -4.16 -2.75
CA SER A 165 12.33 -3.98 -1.38
C SER A 165 11.28 -4.42 -0.35
N ALA A 166 10.04 -3.94 -0.48
CA ALA A 166 8.94 -4.35 0.38
C ALA A 166 8.63 -5.85 0.29
N HIS A 167 8.65 -6.42 -0.92
CA HIS A 167 8.45 -7.85 -1.13
C HIS A 167 9.51 -8.69 -0.43
N SER A 168 10.79 -8.39 -0.64
CA SER A 168 11.91 -9.13 -0.05
C SER A 168 11.87 -9.11 1.48
N LYS A 169 11.57 -7.94 2.08
CA LYS A 169 11.41 -7.80 3.54
C LYS A 169 10.22 -8.62 4.07
N LEU A 170 9.05 -8.55 3.42
CA LEU A 170 7.87 -9.32 3.82
C LEU A 170 8.06 -10.83 3.66
N GLN A 171 8.74 -11.28 2.60
CA GLN A 171 9.06 -12.69 2.39
C GLN A 171 10.00 -13.22 3.46
N SER A 172 11.09 -12.49 3.74
CA SER A 172 12.04 -12.86 4.80
C SER A 172 11.37 -12.97 6.17
N TRP A 173 10.51 -12.01 6.50
CA TRP A 173 9.71 -12.05 7.72
C TRP A 173 8.76 -13.25 7.76
N GLY A 174 8.04 -13.51 6.65
CA GLY A 174 7.11 -14.64 6.55
C GLY A 174 7.80 -15.98 6.77
N GLN A 175 8.97 -16.20 6.15
CA GLN A 175 9.77 -17.41 6.37
C GLN A 175 10.24 -17.54 7.82
N THR A 176 10.63 -16.43 8.45
CA THR A 176 11.06 -16.42 9.85
C THR A 176 9.89 -16.73 10.79
N PHE A 177 8.73 -16.15 10.53
CA PHE A 177 7.50 -16.40 11.29
C PHE A 177 7.07 -17.87 11.19
N GLU A 178 7.11 -18.46 10.00
CA GLU A 178 6.77 -19.86 9.78
C GLU A 178 7.70 -20.82 10.53
N LYS A 179 9.02 -20.60 10.46
CA LYS A 179 10.01 -21.40 11.22
C LYS A 179 9.76 -21.34 12.73
N GLN A 180 9.45 -20.16 13.26
CA GLN A 180 9.13 -19.98 14.68
C GLN A 180 7.83 -20.68 15.07
N ARG A 181 6.84 -20.68 14.17
CA ARG A 181 5.57 -21.38 14.35
C ARG A 181 5.77 -22.90 14.42
N GLU A 182 6.60 -23.46 13.54
CA GLU A 182 6.94 -24.88 13.52
C GLU A 182 7.72 -25.31 14.76
N THR A 183 8.74 -24.54 15.16
CA THR A 183 9.58 -24.87 16.32
C THR A 183 8.76 -24.92 17.62
N ARG A 184 7.75 -24.04 17.77
CA ARG A 184 6.83 -24.06 18.93
C ARG A 184 5.90 -25.27 18.95
N LYS A 185 5.53 -25.83 17.79
CA LYS A 185 4.70 -27.06 17.73
C LYS A 185 5.43 -28.28 18.28
N HIS A 186 6.76 -28.33 18.17
CA HIS A 186 7.57 -29.48 18.60
C HIS A 186 8.00 -29.45 20.07
N LEU A 187 7.94 -28.29 20.74
CA LEU A 187 8.38 -28.13 22.14
C LEU A 187 7.29 -28.42 23.19
N PHE A 188 6.01 -28.42 22.79
CA PHE A 188 4.88 -28.64 23.70
C PHE A 188 3.95 -29.69 23.09
N GLY A 189 4.18 -30.95 23.46
CA GLY A 189 3.46 -32.10 22.90
C GLY A 189 1.93 -31.94 22.92
N GLY A 190 1.33 -32.15 21.75
CA GLY A 190 0.06 -32.88 21.64
C GLY A 190 -1.26 -32.18 22.00
N GLN A 191 -1.30 -30.87 22.27
CA GLN A 191 -2.58 -30.15 22.30
C GLN A 191 -2.70 -29.19 21.12
N THR A 192 -3.86 -29.25 20.46
CA THR A 192 -4.30 -28.42 19.33
C THR A 192 -4.36 -26.94 19.71
N GLN A 193 -3.20 -26.31 19.92
CA GLN A 193 -3.10 -24.86 19.96
C GLN A 193 -3.53 -24.34 18.58
N LYS A 194 -4.59 -23.52 18.56
CA LYS A 194 -5.01 -22.77 17.36
C LYS A 194 -3.75 -22.19 16.71
N ALA A 195 -3.53 -22.54 15.43
CA ALA A 195 -2.33 -22.14 14.71
C ALA A 195 -2.09 -20.63 14.93
N LEU A 196 -0.89 -20.27 15.40
CA LEU A 196 -0.46 -18.87 15.54
C LEU A 196 -0.69 -18.18 14.19
N GLN A 197 -1.71 -17.33 14.15
CA GLN A 197 -2.06 -16.59 12.97
C GLN A 197 -1.11 -15.40 12.83
N PRO A 198 -0.71 -15.06 11.60
CA PRO A 198 0.01 -13.83 11.36
C PRO A 198 -0.81 -12.63 11.88
N PRO A 199 -0.14 -11.62 12.43
CA PRO A 199 -0.77 -10.36 12.82
C PRO A 199 -1.53 -9.73 11.66
N HIS A 200 -2.74 -9.22 11.92
CA HIS A 200 -3.55 -8.61 10.86
C HIS A 200 -2.84 -7.46 10.14
N LEU A 201 -2.01 -6.67 10.84
CA LEU A 201 -1.23 -5.61 10.20
C LEU A 201 -0.29 -6.15 9.12
N PHE A 202 0.43 -7.24 9.38
CA PHE A 202 1.31 -7.86 8.40
C PHE A 202 0.54 -8.54 7.26
N LEU A 203 -0.63 -9.11 7.55
CA LEU A 203 -1.54 -9.59 6.51
C LEU A 203 -2.01 -8.43 5.62
N TRP A 204 -2.33 -7.28 6.21
CA TRP A 204 -2.72 -6.09 5.48
C TRP A 204 -1.55 -5.52 4.65
N LEU A 205 -0.32 -5.47 5.18
CA LEU A 205 0.87 -5.06 4.40
C LEU A 205 1.09 -5.99 3.19
N ALA A 206 0.93 -7.30 3.37
CA ALA A 206 1.01 -8.27 2.27
C ALA A 206 -0.12 -8.07 1.24
N LYS A 207 -1.34 -7.76 1.70
CA LYS A 207 -2.49 -7.43 0.83
C LYS A 207 -2.25 -6.15 0.04
N LEU A 208 -1.76 -5.08 0.70
CA LEU A 208 -1.39 -3.82 0.05
C LEU A 208 -0.31 -4.06 -1.01
N LYS A 209 0.75 -4.80 -0.68
CA LYS A 209 1.80 -5.19 -1.64
C LYS A 209 1.24 -5.93 -2.85
N THR A 210 0.24 -6.78 -2.64
CA THR A 210 -0.38 -7.57 -3.72
C THR A 210 -1.23 -6.69 -4.63
N ALA A 211 -2.03 -5.79 -4.04
CA ALA A 211 -2.82 -4.81 -4.79
C ALA A 211 -1.92 -3.86 -5.60
N LEU A 212 -0.84 -3.36 -5.02
CA LEU A 212 0.12 -2.49 -5.71
C LEU A 212 0.88 -3.23 -6.81
N LEU A 213 1.21 -4.51 -6.62
CA LEU A 213 1.81 -5.31 -7.68
C LEU A 213 0.85 -5.54 -8.85
N ALA A 214 -0.42 -5.86 -8.58
CA ALA A 214 -1.42 -5.99 -9.63
C ALA A 214 -1.57 -4.68 -10.43
N LYS A 215 -1.61 -3.55 -9.71
CA LYS A 215 -1.67 -2.21 -10.31
C LYS A 215 -0.42 -1.88 -11.12
N PHE A 216 0.77 -2.14 -10.58
CA PHE A 216 2.06 -1.96 -11.26
C PHE A 216 2.12 -2.78 -12.56
N THR A 217 1.79 -4.06 -12.49
CA THR A 217 1.80 -4.95 -13.68
C THR A 217 0.82 -4.45 -14.74
N PHE A 218 -0.33 -3.91 -14.33
CA PHE A 218 -1.27 -3.30 -15.26
C PHE A 218 -0.72 -1.99 -15.84
N TYR A 219 -0.32 -1.02 -15.02
CA TYR A 219 0.05 0.34 -15.47
C TYR A 219 1.34 0.37 -16.30
N PHE A 220 2.21 -0.62 -16.10
CA PHE A 220 3.45 -0.80 -16.84
C PHE A 220 3.43 -2.04 -17.74
N HIS A 221 2.24 -2.53 -18.12
CA HIS A 221 2.07 -3.73 -18.94
C HIS A 221 2.90 -3.66 -20.23
N GLU A 222 2.90 -2.52 -20.91
CA GLU A 222 3.68 -2.33 -22.14
C GLU A 222 5.19 -2.37 -21.90
N ALA A 223 5.67 -1.70 -20.84
CA ALA A 223 7.09 -1.70 -20.49
C ALA A 223 7.58 -3.09 -20.11
N LEU A 224 6.78 -3.84 -19.34
CA LEU A 224 7.05 -5.23 -18.97
C LEU A 224 7.00 -6.15 -20.18
N GLY A 225 6.01 -5.99 -21.06
CA GLY A 225 5.86 -6.78 -22.28
C GLY A 225 7.03 -6.61 -23.26
N ARG A 226 7.65 -5.43 -23.32
CA ARG A 226 8.87 -5.20 -24.11
C ARG A 226 10.12 -5.88 -23.53
N GLN A 227 10.11 -6.21 -22.24
CA GLN A 227 11.25 -6.79 -21.52
C GLN A 227 11.06 -8.28 -21.20
N THR A 228 9.92 -8.86 -21.59
CA THR A 228 9.56 -10.25 -21.31
C THR A 228 9.00 -10.90 -22.57
N THR A 229 8.98 -12.23 -22.62
CA THR A 229 8.28 -12.95 -23.68
C THR A 229 6.75 -12.90 -23.46
N PRO A 230 5.92 -13.06 -24.50
CA PRO A 230 4.46 -13.11 -24.33
C PRO A 230 3.98 -14.17 -23.33
N SER A 231 4.67 -15.32 -23.25
CA SER A 231 4.38 -16.39 -22.30
C SER A 231 4.66 -15.95 -20.85
N GLU A 232 5.82 -15.32 -20.64
CA GLU A 232 6.20 -14.79 -19.32
C GLU A 232 5.28 -13.65 -18.89
N MET A 233 4.91 -12.75 -19.80
CA MET A 233 3.99 -11.66 -19.51
C MET A 233 2.61 -12.18 -19.11
N LYS A 234 2.11 -13.20 -19.81
CA LYS A 234 0.86 -13.88 -19.45
C LYS A 234 0.96 -14.55 -18.07
N ALA A 235 2.08 -15.23 -17.78
CA ALA A 235 2.32 -15.85 -16.49
C ALA A 235 2.46 -14.82 -15.35
N LEU A 236 3.10 -13.68 -15.62
CA LEU A 236 3.26 -12.57 -14.67
C LEU A 236 1.89 -11.99 -14.31
N THR A 237 1.08 -11.71 -15.33
CA THR A 237 -0.26 -11.12 -15.16
C THR A 237 -1.20 -12.10 -14.44
N ALA A 238 -1.17 -13.39 -14.79
CA ALA A 238 -1.99 -14.42 -14.14
C ALA A 238 -1.67 -14.63 -12.65
N LYS A 239 -0.45 -14.28 -12.20
CA LYS A 239 -0.05 -14.33 -10.79
C LYS A 239 -0.53 -13.11 -9.99
N THR A 240 -1.02 -12.07 -10.65
CA THR A 240 -1.54 -10.89 -9.97
C THR A 240 -2.96 -11.11 -9.48
N ASN A 241 -3.32 -10.45 -8.38
CA ASN A 241 -4.67 -10.50 -7.84
C ASN A 241 -5.14 -9.07 -7.48
N PRO A 242 -6.08 -8.49 -8.25
CA PRO A 242 -6.77 -9.09 -9.41
C PRO A 242 -5.92 -9.06 -10.70
N ASP A 243 -6.17 -10.01 -11.61
CA ASP A 243 -5.66 -9.99 -12.98
C ASP A 243 -6.45 -8.98 -13.84
N TYR A 244 -5.91 -7.76 -13.98
CA TYR A 244 -6.57 -6.69 -14.73
C TYR A 244 -6.61 -6.95 -16.24
N CYS A 245 -5.49 -7.38 -16.84
CA CYS A 245 -5.43 -7.60 -18.28
C CYS A 245 -6.30 -8.80 -18.69
N GLY A 246 -6.34 -9.87 -17.90
CA GLY A 246 -7.23 -11.01 -18.12
C GLY A 246 -8.71 -10.63 -18.02
N LYS A 247 -9.08 -9.77 -17.06
CA LYS A 247 -10.44 -9.22 -16.95
C LYS A 247 -10.82 -8.37 -18.17
N ILE A 248 -9.94 -7.46 -18.59
CA ILE A 248 -10.16 -6.60 -19.76
C ILE A 248 -10.27 -7.44 -21.04
N SER A 249 -9.34 -8.37 -21.26
CA SER A 249 -9.37 -9.28 -22.42
C SER A 249 -10.63 -10.15 -22.46
N SER A 250 -11.14 -10.58 -21.29
CA SER A 250 -12.40 -11.31 -21.20
C SER A 250 -13.61 -10.43 -21.48
N PHE A 251 -13.59 -9.17 -21.03
CA PHE A 251 -14.61 -8.18 -21.37
C PHE A 251 -14.65 -7.90 -22.87
N ILE A 252 -13.50 -7.64 -23.49
CA ILE A 252 -13.35 -7.40 -24.94
C ILE A 252 -13.96 -8.56 -25.72
N ARG A 253 -13.55 -9.80 -25.44
CA ARG A 253 -14.07 -11.00 -26.11
C ARG A 253 -15.58 -11.19 -25.90
N LYS A 254 -16.11 -10.85 -24.73
CA LYS A 254 -17.52 -11.07 -24.39
C LYS A 254 -18.46 -10.08 -25.08
N TYR A 255 -18.04 -8.83 -25.20
CA TYR A 255 -18.90 -7.74 -25.65
C TYR A 255 -18.51 -7.13 -26.99
N ASP A 256 -17.47 -7.70 -27.63
CA ASP A 256 -16.94 -7.25 -28.91
C ASP A 256 -16.55 -5.77 -28.86
N ALA A 257 -15.79 -5.41 -27.82
CA ALA A 257 -15.20 -4.08 -27.72
C ALA A 257 -13.98 -4.02 -28.65
N GLU A 258 -13.85 -2.93 -29.39
CA GLU A 258 -12.72 -2.71 -30.30
C GLU A 258 -11.42 -2.60 -29.50
N ASN A 259 -11.47 -1.79 -28.44
CA ASN A 259 -10.28 -1.52 -27.65
C ASN A 259 -10.65 -1.04 -26.24
N VAL A 260 -9.80 -1.41 -25.28
CA VAL A 260 -9.78 -0.83 -23.94
C VAL A 260 -8.38 -0.29 -23.66
N SER A 261 -8.27 1.00 -23.37
CA SER A 261 -6.99 1.64 -23.05
C SER A 261 -6.99 2.28 -21.67
N LEU A 262 -5.82 2.26 -21.04
CA LEU A 262 -5.48 3.12 -19.92
C LEU A 262 -4.64 4.28 -20.43
N ILE A 263 -5.09 5.49 -20.20
CA ILE A 263 -4.50 6.73 -20.68
C ILE A 263 -3.87 7.45 -19.51
N PHE A 264 -2.62 7.86 -19.68
CA PHE A 264 -1.94 8.74 -18.75
C PHE A 264 -2.08 10.20 -19.20
N ASP A 265 -2.50 11.09 -18.31
CA ASP A 265 -2.56 12.52 -18.55
C ASP A 265 -1.21 13.15 -18.16
N ASN A 266 -0.41 13.49 -19.16
CA ASN A 266 0.91 14.02 -18.96
C ASN A 266 0.96 15.55 -18.75
N ARG A 267 -0.19 16.23 -18.71
CA ARG A 267 -0.21 17.70 -18.61
C ARG A 267 0.36 18.14 -17.27
N GLY A 268 1.34 19.05 -17.32
CA GLY A 268 2.01 19.58 -16.12
C GLY A 268 3.10 18.67 -15.53
N SER A 269 3.39 17.51 -16.13
CA SER A 269 4.52 16.68 -15.72
C SER A 269 5.77 17.04 -16.51
N GLU A 270 6.63 17.87 -15.91
CA GLU A 270 7.96 18.19 -16.46
C GLU A 270 8.91 16.99 -16.43
N THR A 271 8.58 15.97 -15.63
CA THR A 271 9.44 14.79 -15.38
C THR A 271 9.13 13.58 -16.25
N PHE A 272 8.20 13.70 -17.19
CA PHE A 272 7.80 12.59 -18.04
C PHE A 272 8.89 12.23 -19.06
N GLN A 273 9.29 10.96 -19.07
CA GLN A 273 10.34 10.46 -19.95
C GLN A 273 9.84 9.39 -20.95
N GLY A 274 8.58 8.98 -20.86
CA GLY A 274 7.98 7.91 -21.67
C GLY A 274 7.99 6.54 -20.96
N HIS A 275 7.71 5.47 -21.70
CA HIS A 275 7.55 4.12 -21.16
C HIS A 275 8.85 3.50 -20.61
N GLY A 276 8.79 2.95 -19.40
CA GLY A 276 9.89 2.14 -18.83
C GLY A 276 11.03 2.97 -18.22
N TYR A 277 12.23 2.40 -18.19
CA TYR A 277 13.41 3.06 -17.61
C TYR A 277 14.05 4.03 -18.60
N HIS A 278 14.41 5.20 -18.09
CA HIS A 278 15.14 6.22 -18.80
C HIS A 278 16.31 6.71 -17.95
N HIS A 279 17.43 7.01 -18.61
CA HIS A 279 18.60 7.49 -17.91
C HIS A 279 18.36 8.92 -17.38
N PRO A 280 18.71 9.25 -16.12
CA PRO A 280 18.40 10.56 -15.52
C PRO A 280 18.93 11.77 -16.32
N HIS A 281 19.99 11.57 -17.10
CA HIS A 281 20.64 12.63 -17.89
C HIS A 281 20.23 12.65 -19.37
N SER A 282 19.32 11.78 -19.82
CA SER A 282 18.86 11.83 -21.21
C SER A 282 17.83 12.95 -21.37
N TYR A 283 18.16 13.95 -22.19
CA TYR A 283 17.20 14.98 -22.58
C TYR A 283 16.13 14.39 -23.52
N ARG A 284 14.86 14.69 -23.24
CA ARG A 284 13.75 14.45 -24.15
C ARG A 284 12.83 15.66 -24.14
N GLU A 285 12.32 16.02 -25.32
CA GLU A 285 11.30 17.05 -25.42
C GLU A 285 10.00 16.53 -24.78
N ALA A 286 9.36 17.36 -23.96
CA ALA A 286 8.08 17.02 -23.36
C ALA A 286 7.04 16.77 -24.46
N PRO A 287 6.19 15.72 -24.35
CA PRO A 287 5.17 15.44 -25.33
C PRO A 287 4.22 16.63 -25.53
N LYS A 288 3.86 16.91 -26.78
CA LYS A 288 2.94 17.99 -27.16
C LYS A 288 1.74 17.43 -27.89
N GLY A 289 0.59 18.09 -27.73
CA GLY A 289 -0.65 17.72 -28.43
C GLY A 289 -1.11 16.30 -28.11
N VAL A 290 -1.27 15.47 -29.15
CA VAL A 290 -1.80 14.10 -29.05
C VAL A 290 -0.93 13.19 -28.17
N ASP A 291 0.38 13.43 -28.14
CA ASP A 291 1.32 12.63 -27.36
C ASP A 291 1.31 12.97 -25.85
N GLN A 292 0.54 13.99 -25.43
CA GLN A 292 0.28 14.27 -24.00
C GLN A 292 -0.63 13.24 -23.35
N TYR A 293 -1.31 12.42 -24.16
CA TYR A 293 -2.21 11.37 -23.71
C TYR A 293 -1.76 10.02 -24.27
N PRO A 294 -0.61 9.46 -23.82
CA PRO A 294 -0.20 8.13 -24.24
C PRO A 294 -1.17 7.06 -23.69
N ALA A 295 -1.39 6.02 -24.48
CA ALA A 295 -2.01 4.79 -23.99
C ALA A 295 -0.92 3.98 -23.27
N VAL A 296 -0.92 3.97 -21.94
CA VAL A 296 0.04 3.18 -21.15
C VAL A 296 -0.31 1.70 -21.10
N VAL A 297 -1.58 1.39 -21.41
CA VAL A 297 -2.09 0.07 -21.73
C VAL A 297 -3.04 0.20 -22.90
N SER A 298 -2.96 -0.73 -23.86
CA SER A 298 -3.90 -0.87 -24.95
C SER A 298 -4.14 -2.35 -25.20
N LEU A 299 -5.41 -2.77 -25.22
CA LEU A 299 -5.82 -4.16 -25.45
C LEU A 299 -7.01 -4.18 -26.41
N PRO A 300 -7.05 -5.13 -27.36
CA PRO A 300 -6.12 -6.25 -27.53
C PRO A 300 -4.84 -5.90 -28.30
N THR A 301 -4.86 -4.79 -29.05
CA THR A 301 -3.80 -4.32 -29.93
C THR A 301 -3.25 -2.97 -29.46
N ASP A 302 -2.29 -2.43 -30.20
CA ASP A 302 -1.75 -1.10 -29.97
C ASP A 302 -2.83 -0.01 -30.01
N ARG A 303 -2.45 1.18 -29.52
CA ARG A 303 -3.32 2.37 -29.44
C ARG A 303 -4.10 2.61 -30.75
N PRO A 304 -5.44 2.65 -30.73
CA PRO A 304 -6.23 2.89 -31.94
C PRO A 304 -6.18 4.36 -32.37
N LEU A 305 -5.24 4.68 -33.26
CA LEU A 305 -4.92 6.06 -33.67
C LEU A 305 -6.12 6.82 -34.26
N ILE A 306 -7.00 6.13 -35.00
CA ILE A 306 -8.18 6.73 -35.65
C ILE A 306 -9.17 7.26 -34.61
N HIS A 307 -9.28 6.60 -33.45
CA HIS A 307 -10.21 6.99 -32.40
C HIS A 307 -9.63 8.01 -31.41
N TRP A 308 -8.30 8.18 -31.37
CA TRP A 308 -7.63 8.98 -30.36
C TRP A 308 -8.03 10.47 -30.32
N PRO A 309 -8.25 11.15 -31.47
CA PRO A 309 -8.76 12.52 -31.47
C PRO A 309 -10.09 12.67 -30.72
N ASN A 310 -11.03 11.75 -30.94
CA ASN A 310 -12.31 11.74 -30.24
C ASN A 310 -12.14 11.50 -28.75
N VAL A 311 -11.26 10.58 -28.36
CA VAL A 311 -10.95 10.31 -26.95
C VAL A 311 -10.42 11.56 -26.25
N ILE A 312 -9.46 12.26 -26.86
CA ILE A 312 -8.88 13.50 -26.31
C ILE A 312 -9.94 14.61 -26.21
N MET A 313 -10.77 14.75 -27.26
CA MET A 313 -11.89 15.71 -27.25
C MET A 313 -12.83 15.43 -26.08
N ILE A 314 -13.30 14.19 -25.91
CA ILE A 314 -14.20 13.82 -24.80
C ILE A 314 -13.53 14.07 -23.44
N MET A 315 -12.26 13.71 -23.28
CA MET A 315 -11.52 13.95 -22.03
C MET A 315 -11.39 15.44 -21.68
N THR A 316 -11.32 16.30 -22.70
CA THR A 316 -11.23 17.75 -22.55
C THR A 316 -12.59 18.37 -22.26
N ASP A 317 -13.59 18.06 -23.08
CA ASP A 317 -14.94 18.64 -22.98
C ASP A 317 -15.68 18.16 -21.73
N ARG A 318 -15.43 16.92 -21.30
CA ARG A 318 -16.07 16.29 -20.13
C ARG A 318 -15.11 16.19 -18.94
N ALA A 319 -14.07 17.03 -18.91
CA ALA A 319 -13.06 17.04 -17.84
C ALA A 319 -13.67 17.23 -16.45
N ALA A 320 -14.67 18.13 -16.32
CA ALA A 320 -15.34 18.40 -15.05
C ALA A 320 -16.02 17.14 -14.46
N GLU A 321 -16.61 16.30 -15.32
CA GLU A 321 -17.24 15.06 -14.89
C GLU A 321 -16.20 13.98 -14.58
N LEU A 322 -15.19 13.82 -15.43
CA LEU A 322 -14.11 12.85 -15.19
C LEU A 322 -13.33 13.17 -13.90
N ASN A 323 -13.12 14.45 -13.60
CA ASN A 323 -12.43 14.90 -12.38
C ASN A 323 -13.19 14.61 -11.08
N THR A 324 -14.44 14.15 -11.14
CA THR A 324 -15.18 13.68 -9.96
C THR A 324 -14.74 12.28 -9.47
N LEU A 325 -13.97 11.55 -10.28
CA LEU A 325 -13.37 10.22 -10.01
C LEU A 325 -14.38 9.08 -9.70
N ASP A 326 -15.67 9.30 -9.93
CA ASP A 326 -16.73 8.32 -9.72
C ASP A 326 -17.76 8.28 -10.84
N LYS A 327 -17.64 9.16 -11.84
CA LYS A 327 -18.51 9.17 -13.01
C LYS A 327 -17.96 8.34 -14.17
N ILE A 328 -18.89 7.83 -14.96
CA ILE A 328 -18.64 7.25 -16.26
C ILE A 328 -19.24 8.21 -17.30
N VAL A 329 -18.40 8.67 -18.22
CA VAL A 329 -18.80 9.52 -19.34
C VAL A 329 -19.11 8.62 -20.53
N TYR A 330 -20.29 8.80 -21.11
CA TYR A 330 -20.72 8.19 -22.36
C TYR A 330 -20.65 9.19 -23.50
N PHE A 331 -20.21 8.74 -24.67
CA PHE A 331 -20.28 9.51 -25.91
C PHE A 331 -20.47 8.57 -27.11
N TYR A 332 -21.34 8.94 -28.03
CA TYR A 332 -21.51 8.26 -29.31
C TYR A 332 -21.25 9.27 -30.43
N ASP A 333 -20.35 8.90 -31.34
CA ASP A 333 -20.06 9.68 -32.54
C ASP A 333 -20.73 9.02 -33.75
N ASP A 334 -21.72 9.72 -34.31
CA ASP A 334 -22.46 9.27 -35.48
C ASP A 334 -21.60 9.29 -36.77
N LYS A 335 -20.56 10.15 -36.84
CA LYS A 335 -19.71 10.24 -38.03
C LYS A 335 -18.81 9.02 -38.20
N VAL A 336 -18.26 8.52 -37.10
CA VAL A 336 -17.40 7.33 -37.07
C VAL A 336 -18.14 6.08 -36.55
N GLN A 337 -19.45 6.19 -36.33
CA GLN A 337 -20.33 5.11 -35.88
C GLN A 337 -19.79 4.37 -34.64
N SER A 338 -19.19 5.10 -33.71
CA SER A 338 -18.46 4.53 -32.57
C SER A 338 -18.94 5.05 -31.23
N THR A 339 -18.93 4.18 -30.23
CA THR A 339 -19.32 4.50 -28.85
C THR A 339 -18.11 4.44 -27.92
N TYR A 340 -18.07 5.38 -27.00
CA TYR A 340 -17.00 5.57 -26.03
C TYR A 340 -17.56 5.61 -24.61
N PHE A 341 -16.94 4.85 -23.71
CA PHE A 341 -17.16 4.96 -22.27
C PHE A 341 -15.85 5.29 -21.59
N LEU A 342 -15.82 6.36 -20.80
CA LEU A 342 -14.62 6.82 -20.10
C LEU A 342 -14.87 6.91 -18.60
N THR A 343 -13.89 6.54 -17.79
CA THR A 343 -13.90 6.78 -16.34
C THR A 343 -12.50 7.06 -15.83
N ARG A 344 -12.39 7.78 -14.72
CA ARG A 344 -11.13 8.21 -14.14
C ARG A 344 -10.92 7.54 -12.78
N PRO A 345 -10.16 6.43 -12.69
CA PRO A 345 -9.81 5.81 -11.40
C PRO A 345 -8.96 6.72 -10.52
N GLU A 346 -8.10 7.54 -11.13
CA GLU A 346 -7.13 8.40 -10.45
C GLU A 346 -6.92 9.71 -11.22
N PRO A 347 -6.46 10.79 -10.57
CA PRO A 347 -6.33 12.09 -11.22
C PRO A 347 -5.57 12.07 -12.57
N GLN A 348 -4.49 11.29 -12.67
CA GLN A 348 -3.64 11.22 -13.86
C GLN A 348 -4.01 10.09 -14.83
N PHE A 349 -4.99 9.23 -14.51
CA PHE A 349 -5.29 8.05 -15.31
C PHE A 349 -6.74 7.96 -15.73
N THR A 350 -7.00 7.81 -17.03
CA THR A 350 -8.35 7.65 -17.59
C THR A 350 -8.45 6.31 -18.32
N ILE A 351 -9.47 5.53 -18.01
CA ILE A 351 -9.80 4.31 -18.75
C ILE A 351 -10.80 4.67 -19.85
N VAL A 352 -10.60 4.15 -21.05
CA VAL A 352 -11.56 4.24 -22.15
C VAL A 352 -11.90 2.87 -22.70
N VAL A 353 -13.17 2.64 -23.00
CA VAL A 353 -13.69 1.50 -23.75
C VAL A 353 -14.28 2.03 -25.06
N ILE A 354 -13.88 1.42 -26.17
CA ILE A 354 -14.28 1.82 -27.53
C ILE A 354 -15.05 0.67 -28.18
N PHE A 355 -16.18 0.98 -28.80
CA PHE A 355 -16.95 0.07 -29.63
C PHE A 355 -17.14 0.67 -31.02
N VAL A 356 -16.87 -0.09 -32.10
CA VAL A 356 -17.22 0.30 -33.48
C VAL A 356 -18.68 -0.08 -33.77
N SER A 357 -19.56 0.37 -32.90
CA SER A 357 -21.01 0.24 -33.04
C SER A 357 -21.70 1.16 -32.05
N ARG A 358 -22.98 1.46 -32.30
CA ARG A 358 -23.82 2.17 -31.34
C ARG A 358 -24.14 1.26 -30.14
N LYS A 359 -23.74 1.69 -28.95
CA LYS A 359 -24.13 1.05 -27.68
C LYS A 359 -24.98 2.00 -26.85
N SER A 360 -25.84 1.46 -25.99
CA SER A 360 -26.68 2.26 -25.09
C SER A 360 -25.87 2.77 -23.90
N GLU A 361 -26.07 4.03 -23.51
CA GLU A 361 -25.50 4.59 -22.28
C GLU A 361 -25.96 3.84 -21.02
N LYS A 362 -27.13 3.18 -21.10
CA LYS A 362 -27.79 2.49 -19.98
C LYS A 362 -27.37 1.03 -19.85
N ASP A 363 -26.38 0.57 -20.63
CA ASP A 363 -25.92 -0.81 -20.55
C ASP A 363 -25.22 -1.07 -19.20
N SER A 364 -25.95 -1.72 -18.29
CA SER A 364 -25.50 -1.97 -16.94
C SER A 364 -24.23 -2.81 -16.87
N HIS A 365 -23.96 -3.66 -17.86
CA HIS A 365 -22.78 -4.51 -17.85
C HIS A 365 -21.50 -3.69 -18.10
N PHE A 366 -21.55 -2.71 -19.00
CA PHE A 366 -20.43 -1.82 -19.27
C PHE A 366 -20.18 -0.89 -18.08
N LEU A 367 -21.25 -0.37 -17.49
CA LEU A 367 -21.16 0.50 -16.32
C LEU A 367 -20.61 -0.26 -15.10
N SER A 368 -21.09 -1.49 -14.82
CA SER A 368 -20.57 -2.31 -13.71
C SER A 368 -19.10 -2.64 -13.90
N PHE A 369 -18.71 -3.06 -15.11
CA PHE A 369 -17.32 -3.38 -15.42
C PHE A 369 -16.38 -2.18 -15.16
N LEU A 370 -16.74 -1.00 -15.67
CA LEU A 370 -15.93 0.21 -15.48
C LEU A 370 -15.89 0.66 -14.02
N ASN A 371 -17.01 0.57 -13.31
CA ASN A 371 -17.07 0.89 -11.87
C ASN A 371 -16.21 -0.07 -11.03
N GLU A 372 -16.27 -1.38 -11.31
CA GLU A 372 -15.46 -2.38 -10.62
C GLU A 372 -13.97 -2.17 -10.88
N LEU A 373 -13.59 -2.00 -12.14
CA LEU A 373 -12.21 -1.75 -12.54
C LEU A 373 -11.69 -0.45 -11.92
N SER A 374 -12.44 0.65 -12.07
CA SER A 374 -12.10 1.95 -11.50
C SER A 374 -11.97 1.89 -9.98
N SER A 375 -12.94 1.30 -9.28
CA SER A 375 -12.90 1.11 -7.82
C SER A 375 -11.66 0.33 -7.38
N SER A 376 -11.33 -0.76 -8.06
CA SER A 376 -10.17 -1.60 -7.68
C SER A 376 -8.81 -0.92 -7.84
N LEU A 377 -8.71 0.11 -8.68
CA LEU A 377 -7.47 0.85 -8.94
C LEU A 377 -7.26 2.04 -7.98
N LYS A 378 -8.28 2.45 -7.20
CA LYS A 378 -8.18 3.57 -6.25
C LYS A 378 -7.19 3.28 -5.13
N ASN A 379 -6.26 4.22 -4.89
CA ASN A 379 -5.27 4.13 -3.81
C ASN A 379 -5.89 4.08 -2.40
N SER A 380 -7.11 4.61 -2.23
CA SER A 380 -7.80 4.62 -0.94
C SER A 380 -8.41 3.27 -0.57
N LYS A 381 -8.68 2.41 -1.56
CA LYS A 381 -9.38 1.14 -1.34
C LYS A 381 -8.62 0.18 -0.41
N PRO A 382 -7.31 -0.06 -0.58
CA PRO A 382 -6.56 -0.91 0.36
C PRO A 382 -6.64 -0.44 1.81
N PHE A 383 -6.73 0.88 2.04
CA PHE A 383 -6.76 1.46 3.39
C PHE A 383 -8.04 1.12 4.15
N ALA A 384 -9.16 0.88 3.43
CA ALA A 384 -10.42 0.47 4.04
C ALA A 384 -10.30 -0.86 4.80
N SER A 385 -9.38 -1.75 4.38
CA SER A 385 -9.16 -3.05 5.03
C SER A 385 -8.10 -3.05 6.13
N LEU A 386 -7.66 -1.86 6.57
CA LEU A 386 -6.67 -1.74 7.65
C LEU A 386 -7.23 -2.18 9.01
N LYS A 387 -8.54 -1.95 9.25
CA LYS A 387 -9.24 -2.44 10.45
C LYS A 387 -9.77 -3.86 10.23
N PRO A 388 -9.67 -4.77 11.21
CA PRO A 388 -10.23 -6.11 11.09
C PRO A 388 -11.75 -6.06 10.94
N GLY A 389 -12.29 -6.85 10.00
CA GLY A 389 -13.74 -6.96 9.78
C GLY A 389 -14.35 -5.87 8.90
N SER A 390 -13.60 -4.83 8.50
CA SER A 390 -14.06 -3.92 7.45
C SER A 390 -13.90 -4.56 6.07
N LYS A 391 -14.97 -4.52 5.27
CA LYS A 391 -14.92 -4.94 3.86
C LYS A 391 -14.19 -3.85 3.07
N GLY A 392 -13.02 -4.17 2.52
CA GLY A 392 -12.24 -3.30 1.62
C GLY A 392 -12.15 -3.87 0.22
#